data_AF-A0A139A326-F1
#
_entry.id   AF-A0A139A326-F1
#
_cell.length_a   1.000
_cell.length_b   1.000
_cell.length_c   1.000
_cell.angle_alpha   90.00
_cell.angle_beta   90.00
_cell.angle_gamma   90.00
#
_symmetry.space_group_name_H-M   'P 1'
#
loop_
_entity.id
_entity.type
_entity.pdbx_description
1 polymer ?
#
loop_
_entity_poly.entity_id
_entity_poly.type
_entity_poly.pdbx_seq_one_letter_code
_entity_poly.pdbx_strand_id
1 'polypeptide(L)'
;CNKRRIVVNCADVPECCDFHIPTTVRDGPVQISVSTSGFAPGLSRRIKKSLVASLDPSTGQAVTSCGKLREKRKIMGVERTRRIKFMSDAQKKWNMLQWARMKENEVEDVAGKVARGEDVAPPA
;
A
#
# COMPACT_ATOMS: atom_id res chain seq x y z
N CYS A 1 -3.03 -15.68 -29.65
CA CYS A 1 -2.49 -15.44 -28.30
C CYS A 1 -2.25 -16.74 -27.53
N ASN A 2 -3.24 -17.64 -27.42
CA ASN A 2 -3.14 -18.88 -26.64
C ASN A 2 -1.95 -19.79 -27.01
N LYS A 3 -1.68 -20.03 -28.32
CA LYS A 3 -0.50 -20.79 -28.77
C LYS A 3 0.84 -20.20 -28.30
N ARG A 4 0.87 -18.90 -27.97
CA ARG A 4 2.06 -18.17 -27.48
C ARG A 4 2.04 -17.96 -25.95
N ARG A 5 1.09 -18.57 -25.22
CA ARG A 5 0.89 -18.40 -23.77
C ARG A 5 0.73 -16.93 -23.33
N ILE A 6 0.10 -16.13 -24.18
CA ILE A 6 -0.25 -14.75 -23.85
C ILE A 6 -1.67 -14.76 -23.30
N VAL A 7 -1.82 -14.29 -22.06
CA VAL A 7 -3.10 -14.16 -21.37
C VAL A 7 -3.96 -13.10 -22.08
N VAL A 8 -5.22 -13.43 -22.35
CA VAL A 8 -6.20 -12.59 -23.04
C VAL A 8 -7.42 -12.38 -22.16
N ASN A 9 -7.96 -11.16 -22.18
CA ASN A 9 -9.33 -10.89 -21.80
C ASN A 9 -10.03 -10.33 -23.04
N CYS A 10 -11.10 -10.99 -23.48
CA CYS A 10 -11.93 -10.57 -24.59
C CYS A 10 -13.18 -9.90 -24.03
N ALA A 11 -13.32 -8.59 -24.23
CA ALA A 11 -14.47 -7.84 -23.74
C ALA A 11 -15.77 -8.48 -24.25
N ASP A 12 -16.75 -8.61 -23.35
CA ASP A 12 -18.08 -9.16 -23.63
C ASP A 12 -18.13 -10.61 -24.12
N VAL A 13 -17.00 -11.33 -24.15
CA VAL A 13 -16.92 -12.76 -24.53
C VAL A 13 -16.21 -13.56 -23.42
N PRO A 14 -16.93 -13.97 -22.34
CA PRO A 14 -16.34 -14.65 -21.19
C PRO A 14 -15.60 -15.95 -21.52
N GLU A 15 -16.10 -16.70 -22.50
CA GLU A 15 -15.53 -17.98 -22.95
C GLU A 15 -14.15 -17.82 -23.60
N CYS A 16 -13.83 -16.61 -24.07
CA CYS A 16 -12.55 -16.25 -24.68
C CYS A 16 -11.62 -15.50 -23.71
N CYS A 17 -11.93 -15.49 -22.42
CA CYS A 17 -11.13 -14.83 -21.38
C CYS A 17 -10.33 -15.84 -20.54
N ASP A 18 -9.04 -15.58 -20.37
CA ASP A 18 -8.17 -16.28 -19.41
C ASP A 18 -8.31 -15.72 -17.98
N PHE A 19 -8.88 -14.51 -17.82
CA PHE A 19 -9.08 -13.85 -16.54
C PHE A 19 -10.24 -12.85 -16.57
N HIS A 20 -10.76 -12.50 -15.39
CA HIS A 20 -11.73 -11.42 -15.21
C HIS A 20 -11.05 -10.13 -14.74
N ILE A 21 -11.50 -8.99 -15.25
CA ILE A 21 -11.08 -7.68 -14.74
C ILE A 21 -11.88 -7.39 -13.45
N PRO A 22 -11.23 -7.33 -12.27
CA PRO A 22 -11.93 -7.05 -11.03
C PRO A 22 -12.35 -5.57 -10.95
N THR A 23 -13.29 -5.27 -10.06
CA THR A 23 -13.55 -3.87 -9.71
C THR A 23 -12.43 -3.39 -8.79
N THR A 24 -11.74 -2.33 -9.20
CA THR A 24 -10.57 -1.81 -8.49
C THR A 24 -10.78 -0.37 -8.04
N VAL A 25 -10.12 0.01 -6.97
CA VAL A 25 -9.95 1.38 -6.46
C VAL A 25 -8.50 1.57 -6.09
N ARG A 26 -7.98 2.79 -6.29
CA ARG A 26 -6.61 3.18 -5.96
C ARG A 26 -6.62 4.44 -5.15
N ASP A 27 -5.79 4.48 -4.12
CA ASP A 27 -5.48 5.63 -3.30
C ASP A 27 -3.96 5.68 -3.08
N GLY A 28 -3.27 6.50 -3.88
CA GLY A 28 -1.81 6.50 -3.98
C GLY A 28 -1.25 5.10 -4.24
N PRO A 29 -0.31 4.59 -3.41
CA PRO A 29 0.27 3.25 -3.55
C PRO A 29 -0.65 2.11 -3.08
N VAL A 30 -1.82 2.40 -2.53
CA VAL A 30 -2.78 1.40 -2.06
C VAL A 30 -3.76 1.06 -3.17
N GLN A 31 -3.91 -0.24 -3.44
CA GLN A 31 -4.88 -0.76 -4.40
C GLN A 31 -5.73 -1.84 -3.76
N ILE A 32 -7.05 -1.74 -3.92
CA ILE A 32 -8.01 -2.78 -3.50
C ILE A 32 -8.77 -3.23 -4.72
N SER A 33 -8.83 -4.55 -4.92
CA SER A 33 -9.57 -5.16 -6.02
C SER A 33 -10.49 -6.24 -5.47
N VAL A 34 -11.76 -6.20 -5.87
CA VAL A 34 -12.77 -7.19 -5.51
C VAL A 34 -13.17 -7.94 -6.76
N SER A 35 -13.08 -9.27 -6.71
CA SER A 35 -13.51 -10.17 -7.78
C SER A 35 -14.53 -11.15 -7.25
N THR A 36 -15.52 -11.44 -8.07
CA THR A 36 -16.45 -12.57 -7.88
C THR A 36 -16.34 -13.54 -9.04
N SER A 37 -15.22 -13.58 -9.77
CA SER A 37 -15.02 -14.45 -10.95
C SER A 37 -16.20 -14.42 -11.94
N GLY A 38 -16.72 -13.23 -12.25
CA GLY A 38 -17.85 -13.05 -13.16
C GLY A 38 -19.24 -13.37 -12.59
N PHE A 39 -19.35 -14.04 -11.43
CA PHE A 39 -20.64 -14.48 -10.87
C PHE A 39 -21.58 -13.34 -10.47
N ALA A 40 -21.08 -12.23 -9.93
CA ALA A 40 -21.91 -11.13 -9.46
C ALA A 40 -21.22 -9.76 -9.61
N PRO A 41 -21.15 -9.18 -10.83
CA PRO A 41 -20.49 -7.89 -11.08
C PRO A 41 -21.05 -6.75 -10.21
N GLY A 42 -22.38 -6.70 -10.02
CA GLY A 42 -23.03 -5.72 -9.17
C GLY A 42 -22.64 -5.83 -7.69
N LEU A 43 -22.56 -7.06 -7.15
CA LEU A 43 -22.15 -7.29 -5.77
C LEU A 43 -20.68 -6.96 -5.54
N SER A 44 -19.79 -7.30 -6.48
CA SER A 44 -18.38 -6.92 -6.40
C SER A 44 -18.20 -5.40 -6.22
N ARG A 45 -18.99 -4.60 -6.96
CA ARG A 45 -18.97 -3.13 -6.88
C ARG A 45 -19.48 -2.63 -5.52
N ARG A 46 -20.52 -3.24 -4.97
CA ARG A 46 -21.07 -2.91 -3.65
C ARG A 46 -20.08 -3.22 -2.52
N ILE A 47 -19.44 -4.39 -2.55
CA ILE A 47 -18.40 -4.78 -1.59
C ILE A 47 -17.24 -3.79 -1.66
N LYS A 48 -16.72 -3.49 -2.85
CA LYS A 48 -15.65 -2.49 -3.02
C LYS A 48 -16.02 -1.14 -2.41
N LYS A 49 -17.23 -0.64 -2.67
CA LYS A 49 -17.68 0.64 -2.10
C LYS A 49 -17.69 0.61 -0.57
N SER A 50 -18.17 -0.48 0.03
CA SER A 50 -18.17 -0.65 1.49
C SER A 50 -16.75 -0.68 2.07
N LEU A 51 -15.83 -1.39 1.42
CA LEU A 51 -14.42 -1.44 1.85
C LEU A 51 -13.78 -0.05 1.78
N VAL A 52 -13.97 0.69 0.68
CA VAL A 52 -13.42 2.05 0.54
C VAL A 52 -13.99 2.99 1.59
N ALA A 53 -15.29 2.92 1.87
CA ALA A 53 -15.93 3.75 2.89
C ALA A 53 -15.45 3.43 4.31
N SER A 54 -14.91 2.23 4.54
CA SER A 54 -14.35 1.84 5.84
C SER A 54 -12.89 2.24 6.05
N LEU A 55 -12.20 2.70 4.99
CA LEU A 55 -10.80 3.12 5.09
C LEU A 55 -10.70 4.56 5.57
N ASP A 56 -9.65 4.84 6.33
CA ASP A 56 -9.27 6.20 6.66
C ASP A 56 -8.90 6.95 5.37
N PRO A 57 -9.43 8.16 5.10
CA PRO A 57 -9.10 8.95 3.91
C PRO A 57 -7.60 9.25 3.74
N SER A 58 -6.82 9.12 4.82
CA SER A 58 -5.39 9.36 4.84
C SER A 58 -4.54 8.12 4.50
N THR A 59 -5.18 6.99 4.19
CA THR A 59 -4.52 5.70 3.96
C THR A 59 -3.45 5.74 2.86
N GLY A 60 -3.76 6.28 1.68
CA GLY A 60 -2.79 6.41 0.59
C GLY A 60 -1.59 7.27 0.96
N GLN A 61 -1.82 8.39 1.65
CA GLN A 61 -0.75 9.27 2.11
C GLN A 61 0.12 8.59 3.17
N ALA A 62 -0.48 7.89 4.13
CA ALA A 62 0.24 7.14 5.16
C ALA A 62 1.20 6.10 4.56
N VAL A 63 0.72 5.32 3.57
CA VAL A 63 1.56 4.31 2.89
C VAL A 63 2.64 4.98 2.05
N THR A 64 2.36 6.15 1.46
CA THR A 64 3.35 6.94 0.73
C THR A 64 4.49 7.39 1.64
N SER A 65 4.19 8.00 2.79
CA SER A 65 5.19 8.45 3.76
C SER A 65 5.99 7.28 4.34
N CYS A 66 5.33 6.16 4.63
CA CYS A 66 5.97 4.91 5.04
C CYS A 66 6.99 4.41 4.00
N GLY A 67 6.63 4.48 2.70
CA GLY A 67 7.51 4.17 1.58
C GLY A 67 8.75 5.06 1.53
N LYS A 68 8.56 6.38 1.62
CA LYS A 68 9.66 7.36 1.64
C LYS A 68 10.63 7.10 2.77
N LEU A 69 10.11 6.86 3.99
CA LEU A 69 10.95 6.58 5.15
C LEU A 69 11.75 5.27 4.97
N ARG A 70 11.16 4.25 4.35
CA ARG A 70 11.84 3.00 4.02
C ARG A 70 13.01 3.22 3.05
N GLU A 71 12.81 4.07 2.05
CA GLU A 71 13.84 4.42 1.07
C GLU A 71 14.96 5.26 1.72
N LYS A 72 14.61 6.31 2.46
CA LYS A 72 15.60 7.20 3.09
C LYS A 72 16.54 6.44 4.03
N ARG A 73 16.02 5.55 4.89
CA ARG A 73 16.86 4.71 5.76
C ARG A 73 17.77 3.75 5.00
N LYS A 74 17.38 3.30 3.80
CA LYS A 74 18.25 2.47 2.96
C LYS A 74 19.43 3.29 2.45
N ILE A 75 19.19 4.55 2.05
CA ILE A 75 20.23 5.48 1.58
C ILE A 75 21.20 5.84 2.72
N MET A 76 20.71 6.03 3.94
CA MET A 76 21.53 6.38 5.12
C MET A 76 22.33 5.20 5.71
N GLY A 77 22.38 4.05 5.03
CA GLY A 77 23.26 2.95 5.43
C GLY A 77 22.85 2.20 6.70
N VAL A 78 21.61 2.34 7.17
CA VAL A 78 21.12 1.62 8.36
C VAL A 78 21.22 0.11 8.12
N GLU A 79 21.73 -0.64 9.10
CA GLU A 79 21.85 -2.10 9.01
C GLU A 79 20.47 -2.76 8.76
N ARG A 80 20.43 -3.86 7.99
CA ARG A 80 19.18 -4.49 7.51
C ARG A 80 18.26 -4.94 8.64
N THR A 81 18.80 -5.60 9.66
CA THR A 81 18.08 -6.11 10.82
C THR A 81 17.46 -4.97 11.62
N ARG A 82 18.22 -3.89 11.86
CA ARG A 82 17.69 -2.67 12.50
C ARG A 82 16.57 -2.02 11.69
N ARG A 83 16.72 -1.92 10.36
CA ARG A 83 15.67 -1.36 9.47
C ARG A 83 14.36 -2.13 9.57
N ILE A 84 14.44 -3.47 9.57
CA ILE A 84 13.25 -4.34 9.64
C ILE A 84 12.59 -4.22 11.01
N LYS A 85 13.38 -4.30 12.09
CA LYS A 85 12.89 -4.17 13.46
C LYS A 85 12.18 -2.83 13.68
N PHE A 86 12.83 -1.73 13.32
CA PHE A 86 12.25 -0.39 13.43
C PHE A 86 10.91 -0.28 12.68
N MET A 87 10.83 -0.76 11.44
CA MET A 87 9.57 -0.68 10.67
C MET A 87 8.45 -1.48 11.30
N SER A 88 8.73 -2.71 11.73
CA SER A 88 7.75 -3.54 12.44
C SER A 88 7.22 -2.82 13.67
N ASP A 89 8.09 -2.17 14.45
CA ASP A 89 7.71 -1.49 15.67
C ASP A 89 6.93 -0.20 15.39
N ALA A 90 7.42 0.64 14.46
CA ALA A 90 6.76 1.89 14.07
C ALA A 90 5.36 1.65 13.48
N GLN A 91 5.20 0.64 12.62
CA GLN A 91 3.90 0.31 12.00
C GLN A 91 2.87 -0.21 13.01
N LYS A 92 3.32 -0.78 14.14
CA LYS A 92 2.44 -1.22 15.24
C LYS A 92 2.12 -0.10 16.21
N LYS A 93 3.09 0.79 16.48
CA LYS A 93 2.96 1.85 17.50
C LYS A 93 2.30 3.12 16.97
N TRP A 94 2.56 3.48 15.70
CA TRP A 94 2.10 4.73 15.13
C TRP A 94 0.78 4.53 14.39
N ASN A 95 -0.15 5.47 14.55
CA ASN A 95 -1.45 5.42 13.91
C ASN A 95 -1.40 5.96 12.47
N MET A 96 -2.48 5.76 11.71
CA MET A 96 -2.57 6.15 10.30
C MET A 96 -2.40 7.65 10.07
N LEU A 97 -2.95 8.49 10.96
CA LEU A 97 -2.83 9.94 10.85
C LEU A 97 -1.38 10.41 11.02
N GLN A 98 -0.64 9.82 11.95
CA GLN A 98 0.78 10.11 12.16
C GLN A 98 1.61 9.76 10.92
N TRP A 99 1.35 8.60 10.32
CA TRP A 99 1.99 8.25 9.04
C TRP A 99 1.62 9.22 7.92
N ALA A 100 0.34 9.59 7.82
CA ALA A 100 -0.14 10.45 6.74
C ALA A 100 0.35 11.89 6.85
N ARG A 101 0.50 12.42 8.06
CA ARG A 101 0.90 13.81 8.29
C ARG A 101 2.40 14.04 8.31
N MET A 102 3.18 12.96 8.37
CA MET A 102 4.63 13.01 8.38
C MET A 102 5.18 13.85 7.22
N LYS A 103 5.86 14.94 7.56
CA LYS A 103 6.49 15.84 6.59
C LYS A 103 7.85 15.31 6.17
N GLU A 104 8.37 15.82 5.05
CA GLU A 104 9.66 15.38 4.49
C GLU A 104 10.82 15.59 5.49
N ASN A 105 10.86 16.72 6.20
CA ASN A 105 11.86 16.98 7.24
C ASN A 105 11.77 16.00 8.41
N GLU A 106 10.58 15.53 8.78
CA GLU A 106 10.40 14.52 9.81
C GLU A 106 10.84 13.13 9.31
N VAL A 107 10.61 12.81 8.04
CA VAL A 107 11.14 11.57 7.42
C VAL A 107 12.67 11.53 7.55
N GLU A 108 13.34 12.64 7.25
CA GLU A 108 14.79 12.75 7.34
C GLU A 108 15.29 12.65 8.79
N ASP A 109 14.65 13.37 9.72
CA ASP A 109 14.99 13.32 11.13
C ASP A 109 14.83 11.91 11.70
N VAL A 110 13.69 11.25 11.45
CA VAL A 110 13.44 9.87 11.86
C VAL A 110 14.50 8.94 11.28
N ALA A 111 14.79 9.04 9.99
CA ALA A 111 15.79 8.18 9.35
C ALA A 111 17.18 8.37 9.97
N GLY A 112 17.56 9.62 10.29
CA GLY A 112 18.80 9.96 10.97
C GLY A 112 18.89 9.42 12.40
N LYS A 113 17.82 9.56 13.20
CA LYS A 113 17.73 9.02 14.56
C LYS A 113 17.90 7.51 14.58
N VAL A 114 17.22 6.80 13.67
CA VAL A 114 17.36 5.34 13.53
C VAL A 114 18.78 4.95 13.14
N ALA A 115 19.45 5.72 12.27
CA ALA A 115 20.84 5.47 11.90
C ALA A 115 21.80 5.60 13.09
N ARG A 116 21.55 6.57 13.99
CA ARG A 116 22.31 6.77 15.23
C ARG A 116 21.93 5.80 16.35
N GLY A 117 20.84 5.04 16.20
CA GLY A 117 20.35 4.09 17.19
C GLY A 117 19.57 4.74 18.34
N GLU A 118 19.04 5.93 18.11
CA GLU A 118 18.20 6.66 19.06
C GLU A 118 16.76 6.13 19.04
N ASP A 119 16.04 6.31 20.16
CA ASP A 119 14.62 6.04 20.20
C ASP A 119 13.85 7.12 19.44
N VAL A 120 12.78 6.72 18.74
CA VAL A 120 12.05 7.60 17.82
C VAL A 120 10.60 7.67 18.24
N ALA A 121 10.18 8.87 18.65
CA ALA A 121 8.79 9.18 18.90
C ALA A 121 7.98 9.21 17.59
N PRO A 122 6.66 8.98 17.64
CA PRO A 122 5.79 9.18 16.48
C PRO A 122 5.91 10.62 15.93
N PRO A 123 5.82 10.79 14.59
CA PRO A 123 5.71 12.12 13.98
C PRO A 123 4.42 12.84 14.45
N ALA A 124 4.44 14.17 14.40
CA ALA A 124 3.36 15.02 14.93
C ALA A 124 2.17 15.19 13.96
#